data_AF-A0ABD0PZ36-F1
#
_entry.id   AF-A0ABD0PZ36-F1
#
_cell.length_a   1.000
_cell.length_b   1.000
_cell.length_c   1.000
_cell.angle_alpha   90.00
_cell.angle_beta   90.00
_cell.angle_gamma   90.00
#
_symmetry.space_group_name_H-M   'P 1'
#
loop_
_entity.id
_entity.type
_entity.pdbx_description
1 polymer ?
#
loop_
_entity_poly.entity_id
_entity_poly.type
_entity_poly.pdbx_seq_one_letter_code
_entity_poly.pdbx_strand_id
1 'polypeptide(L)' 'SLIWIGALLLGLTGASDFQHHGYEEMVRALFAVQSECSYITRIYSIGRSIEGRHLYVLEFSDHPGIHEA' A
#
# COMPACT_ATOMS: atom_id res chain seq x y z
N SER A 1 -33.87 2.69 -9.52
CA SER A 1 -34.11 2.88 -8.08
C SER A 1 -33.06 3.86 -7.56
N LEU A 2 -33.48 5.03 -7.06
CA LEU A 2 -32.62 6.16 -6.63
C LEU A 2 -31.60 5.78 -5.54
N ILE A 3 -31.86 4.69 -4.83
CA ILE A 3 -31.00 4.12 -3.78
C ILE A 3 -29.61 3.75 -4.33
N TRP A 4 -29.54 3.21 -5.56
CA TRP A 4 -28.27 2.80 -6.17
C TRP A 4 -27.43 3.99 -6.66
N ILE A 5 -28.10 5.06 -7.10
CA ILE A 5 -27.43 6.31 -7.52
C ILE A 5 -26.83 7.02 -6.29
N GLY A 6 -27.54 7.00 -5.15
CA GLY A 6 -27.03 7.52 -3.88
C GLY A 6 -25.79 6.78 -3.36
N ALA A 7 -25.77 5.44 -3.47
CA ALA A 7 -24.61 4.63 -3.10
C ALA A 7 -23.40 4.88 -4.03
N LEU A 8 -23.65 5.10 -5.33
CA LEU A 8 -22.61 5.41 -6.32
C LEU A 8 -21.99 6.79 -6.09
N LEU A 9 -22.80 7.79 -5.70
CA LEU A 9 -22.33 9.14 -5.38
C LEU A 9 -21.55 9.22 -4.06
N LEU A 10 -21.89 8.39 -3.07
CA LEU A 10 -21.19 8.34 -1.78
C LEU A 10 -19.76 7.78 -1.90
N GLY A 11 -19.48 6.97 -2.92
CA GLY A 11 -18.15 6.42 -3.20
C GLY A 11 -17.17 7.40 -3.85
N LEU A 12 -17.60 8.62 -4.21
CA LEU A 12 -16.78 9.60 -4.95
C LEU A 12 -16.13 10.67 -4.05
N THR A 13 -16.32 10.62 -2.74
CA THR A 13 -15.57 11.48 -1.82
C THR A 13 -14.16 10.90 -1.65
N GLY A 14 -13.30 11.13 -2.65
CA GLY A 14 -11.87 10.88 -2.61
C GLY A 14 -11.15 11.83 -1.65
N ALA A 15 -11.67 11.97 -0.43
CA ALA A 15 -10.98 12.63 0.65
C ALA A 15 -9.91 11.65 1.14
N SER A 16 -8.69 11.79 0.62
CA SER A 16 -7.53 11.15 1.20
C SER A 16 -7.38 11.68 2.63
N ASP A 17 -7.70 10.86 3.62
CA ASP A 17 -7.50 11.20 5.01
C ASP A 17 -5.99 11.12 5.29
N PHE A 18 -5.33 12.28 5.29
CA PHE A 18 -3.91 12.39 5.58
C PHE A 18 -3.68 12.32 7.08
N GLN A 19 -3.25 11.16 7.56
CA GLN A 19 -2.96 10.92 8.97
C GLN A 19 -1.55 10.35 9.14
N HIS A 20 -1.00 10.48 10.35
CA HIS A 20 0.25 9.80 10.68
C HIS A 20 -0.04 8.31 10.88
N HIS A 21 0.67 7.45 10.13
CA HIS A 21 0.53 6.01 10.26
C HIS A 21 1.43 5.46 11.36
N GLY A 22 0.85 4.70 12.30
CA GLY A 22 1.62 3.82 13.16
C GLY A 22 2.27 2.67 12.38
N TYR A 23 3.11 1.86 13.03
CA TYR A 23 3.83 0.77 12.36
C TYR A 23 2.89 -0.21 11.65
N GLU A 24 1.90 -0.75 12.36
CA GLU A 24 0.95 -1.72 11.80
C GLU A 24 0.11 -1.13 10.65
N GLU A 25 -0.26 0.14 10.74
CA GLU A 25 -1.04 0.83 9.71
C GLU A 25 -0.19 1.07 8.46
N MET A 26 1.07 1.50 8.64
CA MET A 26 2.03 1.63 7.55
C MET A 26 2.27 0.29 6.85
N VAL A 27 2.46 -0.80 7.60
CA VAL A 27 2.61 -2.15 7.02
C VAL A 27 1.37 -2.54 6.20
N ARG A 28 0.16 -2.35 6.74
CA ARG A 28 -1.08 -2.61 5.98
C ARG A 28 -1.17 -1.78 4.70
N ALA A 29 -0.81 -0.50 4.76
CA ALA A 29 -0.82 0.38 3.61
C ALA A 29 0.15 -0.10 2.51
N LEU A 30 1.37 -0.51 2.87
CA LEU A 30 2.32 -1.09 1.91
C LEU A 30 1.73 -2.33 1.24
N PHE A 31 1.23 -3.29 2.02
CA PHE A 31 0.65 -4.53 1.49
C PHE A 31 -0.63 -4.30 0.66
N ALA A 32 -1.43 -3.28 0.99
CA ALA A 32 -2.57 -2.88 0.17
C ALA A 32 -2.11 -2.43 -1.23
N VAL A 33 -1.09 -1.56 -1.31
CA VAL A 33 -0.52 -1.12 -2.58
C VAL A 33 0.05 -2.30 -3.38
N GLN A 34 0.76 -3.22 -2.73
CA GLN A 34 1.25 -4.42 -3.41
C GLN A 34 0.11 -5.30 -3.94
N SER A 35 -0.97 -5.44 -3.18
CA SER A 35 -2.11 -6.26 -3.59
C SER A 35 -2.81 -5.69 -4.84
N GLU A 36 -2.88 -4.37 -4.97
CA GLU A 36 -3.46 -3.68 -6.12
C GLU A 36 -2.53 -3.69 -7.34
N CYS A 37 -1.23 -3.56 -7.13
CA CYS A 37 -0.23 -3.37 -8.19
C CYS A 37 0.86 -4.45 -8.18
N SER A 38 0.48 -5.72 -7.96
CA SER A 38 1.43 -6.83 -7.76
C SER A 38 2.42 -7.07 -8.90
N TYR A 39 2.08 -6.65 -10.12
CA TYR A 39 2.91 -6.82 -11.31
C TYR A 39 4.06 -5.80 -11.41
N ILE A 40 3.95 -4.66 -10.74
CA ILE A 40 4.97 -3.59 -10.73
C ILE A 40 5.54 -3.30 -9.33
N THR A 41 5.12 -4.06 -8.32
CA THR A 41 5.54 -3.81 -6.93
C THR A 41 6.03 -5.06 -6.23
N ARG A 42 7.00 -4.86 -5.34
CA ARG A 42 7.49 -5.93 -4.46
C ARG A 42 7.80 -5.39 -3.08
N ILE A 43 7.25 -6.06 -2.07
CA ILE A 43 7.56 -5.81 -0.66
C ILE A 43 8.59 -6.83 -0.19
N TYR A 44 9.62 -6.35 0.48
CA TYR A 44 10.56 -7.19 1.19
C TYR A 44 11.09 -6.46 2.43
N SER A 45 11.73 -7.21 3.30
CA SER A 45 12.38 -6.67 4.50
C SER A 45 13.89 -6.67 4.33
N ILE A 46 14.54 -5.56 4.68
CA ILE A 46 16.01 -5.44 4.68
C ILE A 46 16.63 -5.78 6.04
N GLY A 47 15.81 -6.27 6.99
CA GLY A 47 16.24 -6.61 8.33
C GLY A 47 15.20 -6.26 9.38
N ARG A 48 15.63 -6.28 10.64
CA ARG A 48 14.80 -5.92 11.79
C ARG A 48 15.43 -4.76 12.56
N SER A 49 14.58 -3.89 13.11
CA SER A 49 15.00 -2.89 14.09
C SER A 49 15.48 -3.56 15.38
N ILE A 50 16.05 -2.77 16.30
CA ILE A 50 16.46 -3.25 17.62
C ILE A 50 15.27 -3.87 18.39
N GLU A 51 14.08 -3.31 18.22
CA GLU A 51 12.83 -3.81 18.82
C GLU A 51 12.16 -4.93 18.01
N GLY A 52 12.84 -5.47 16.99
CA GLY A 52 12.35 -6.61 16.22
C GLY A 52 11.36 -6.29 15.09
N ARG A 53 11.07 -5.02 14.82
CA ARG A 53 10.16 -4.62 13.73
C ARG A 53 10.84 -4.79 12.37
N HIS A 54 10.15 -5.37 11.40
CA HIS A 54 10.65 -5.46 10.03
C HIS A 54 10.84 -4.06 9.42
N LEU A 55 12.00 -3.84 8.83
CA LEU A 55 12.30 -2.67 8.02
C LEU A 55 11.86 -2.98 6.59
N TYR A 56 10.62 -2.60 6.27
CA TYR A 56 10.02 -2.88 4.96
C TYR A 56 10.48 -1.89 3.90
N VAL A 57 10.66 -2.40 2.69
CA VAL A 57 10.84 -1.64 1.45
C VAL A 57 9.69 -2.01 0.51
N LEU A 58 9.11 -1.02 -0.14
CA LEU A 58 8.21 -1.19 -1.28
C LEU A 58 8.96 -0.74 -2.53
N GLU A 59 9.28 -1.70 -3.37
CA GLU A 59 9.95 -1.53 -4.65
C GLU A 59 8.92 -1.28 -5.75
N PHE A 60 9.21 -0.36 -6.67
CA PHE A 60 8.45 -0.14 -7.90
C PHE A 60 9.38 -0.34 -9.11
N SER A 61 8.99 -1.21 -10.04
CA SER A 61 9.70 -1.51 -11.30
C SER A 61 8.75 -2.26 -12.23
N ASP A 62 9.00 -2.25 -13.54
CA ASP A 62 8.35 -3.13 -14.51
C ASP A 62 8.78 -4.61 -14.37
N HIS A 63 9.95 -4.88 -13.77
CA HIS A 63 10.44 -6.22 -13.45
C HIS A 63 10.88 -6.32 -11.98
N PRO A 64 9.94 -6.24 -11.02
CA PRO A 64 10.29 -6.15 -9.61
C PRO A 64 11.08 -7.39 -9.14
N GLY A 65 12.15 -7.14 -8.37
CA GLY A 65 13.11 -8.14 -7.92
C GLY A 65 14.33 -8.32 -8.82
N ILE A 66 14.39 -7.64 -9.96
CA ILE A 66 15.54 -7.64 -10.87
C ILE A 66 16.23 -6.28 -10.80
N HIS A 67 17.56 -6.27 -10.65
CA HIS A 67 18.34 -5.03 -10.70
C HIS A 67 18.62 -4.69 -12.16
N GLU A 68 17.96 -3.65 -12.66
CA GLU A 68 18.16 -3.12 -14.01
C GLU A 68 19.33 -2.12 -14.01
N ALA A 69 19.96 -1.93 -15.18
CA ALA A 69 21.19 -1.15 -15.35
C ALA A 69 20.93 0.24 -15.95
#